data_AF-A0A0N0TSQ3-F1
#
_entry.id   AF-A0A0N0TSQ3-F1
#
_cell.length_a   1.000
_cell.length_b   1.000
_cell.length_c   1.000
_cell.angle_alpha   90.00
_cell.angle_beta   90.00
_cell.angle_gamma   90.00
#
_symmetry.space_group_name_H-M   'P 1'
#
loop_
_entity.id
_entity.type
_entity.pdbx_description
1 polymer ?
#
loop_
_entity_poly.entity_id
_entity_poly.type
_entity_poly.pdbx_seq_one_letter_code
_entity_poly.pdbx_strand_id
1 'polypeptide(L)' 'LGRPDLTAVRFVPNPFGPGRLYRTGDLARFDREGRLVYEGRVDDQIKIRGFRVEPGETEAALLTHPRVTQAVVTVH' A
#
# COMPACT_ATOMS: atom_id res chain seq x y z
N LEU A 1 -4.54 -9.99 -11.49
CA LEU A 1 -3.61 -10.84 -12.28
C LEU A 1 -3.58 -10.32 -13.72
N GLY A 2 -2.46 -10.41 -14.44
CA GLY A 2 -2.37 -9.91 -15.83
C GLY A 2 -2.16 -8.39 -15.98
N ARG A 3 -1.64 -7.72 -14.95
CA ARG A 3 -1.32 -6.28 -14.94
C ARG A 3 0.18 -6.07 -14.80
N PRO A 4 0.94 -6.17 -15.91
CA PRO A 4 2.41 -6.11 -15.87
C PRO A 4 2.92 -4.74 -15.41
N ASP A 5 2.20 -3.67 -15.73
CA ASP A 5 2.42 -2.30 -15.26
C ASP A 5 2.46 -2.22 -13.73
N LEU A 6 1.40 -2.69 -13.06
CA LEU A 6 1.32 -2.70 -11.59
C LEU A 6 2.35 -3.65 -10.97
N THR A 7 2.65 -4.76 -11.66
CA THR A 7 3.65 -5.73 -11.21
C THR A 7 5.05 -5.11 -11.19
N ALA A 8 5.42 -4.37 -12.23
CA ALA A 8 6.75 -3.75 -12.34
C ALA A 8 7.00 -2.69 -11.25
N VAL A 9 5.95 -1.97 -10.82
CA VAL A 9 6.07 -0.97 -9.74
C VAL A 9 6.31 -1.62 -8.37
N ARG A 10 5.69 -2.77 -8.11
CA ARG A 10 5.80 -3.45 -6.81
C ARG A 10 6.93 -4.48 -6.73
N PHE A 11 7.32 -5.11 -7.83
CA PHE A 11 8.42 -6.09 -7.91
C PHE A 11 9.62 -5.50 -8.66
N VAL A 12 10.53 -4.88 -7.90
CA VAL A 12 11.65 -4.10 -8.42
C VAL A 12 12.95 -4.91 -8.50
N PRO A 13 13.95 -4.49 -9.28
CA PRO A 13 15.28 -5.12 -9.27
C PRO A 13 15.88 -5.14 -7.85
N ASN A 14 16.53 -6.25 -7.48
CA ASN A 14 17.24 -6.36 -6.21
C ASN A 14 18.67 -5.77 -6.35
N PRO A 15 19.00 -4.65 -5.68
CA PRO A 15 20.35 -4.09 -5.76
C PRO A 15 21.39 -4.88 -4.93
N PHE A 16 20.95 -5.85 -4.12
CA PHE A 16 21.82 -6.59 -3.20
C PHE A 16 22.21 -7.99 -3.70
N GLY A 17 21.77 -8.38 -4.91
CA GLY A 17 22.07 -9.69 -5.46
C GLY A 17 21.06 -10.15 -6.51
N PRO A 18 21.06 -11.44 -6.88
CA PRO A 18 20.12 -11.98 -7.85
C PRO A 18 18.67 -11.90 -7.33
N GLY A 19 17.72 -11.78 -8.26
CA GLY A 19 16.28 -11.79 -7.98
C GLY A 19 15.61 -10.41 -7.99
N ARG A 20 14.41 -10.34 -7.39
CA ARG A 20 13.57 -9.14 -7.29
C ARG A 20 13.16 -8.90 -5.85
N LEU A 21 12.94 -7.63 -5.49
CA LEU A 21 12.39 -7.23 -4.19
C LEU A 21 10.93 -6.79 -4.33
N TYR A 22 10.12 -7.07 -3.31
CA TYR A 22 8.74 -6.62 -3.23
C TYR A 22 8.62 -5.36 -2.36
N ARG A 23 8.08 -4.28 -2.92
CA ARG A 23 7.78 -3.03 -2.21
C ARG A 23 6.45 -3.15 -1.47
N THR A 24 6.51 -3.54 -0.21
CA THR A 24 5.33 -3.66 0.67
C THR A 24 4.58 -2.33 0.83
N GLY A 25 5.32 -1.21 0.86
CA GLY A 25 4.83 0.12 1.22
C GLY A 25 4.76 0.36 2.74
N ASP A 26 5.24 -0.58 3.55
CA ASP A 26 5.39 -0.39 4.99
C ASP A 26 6.69 0.38 5.28
N LEU A 27 6.61 1.35 6.19
CA LEU A 27 7.78 1.96 6.83
C LEU A 27 8.14 1.14 8.06
N ALA A 28 9.42 0.79 8.16
CA ALA A 28 9.96 0.09 9.30
C ALA A 28 11.41 0.50 9.53
N ARG A 29 11.89 0.30 10.76
CA ARG A 29 13.29 0.46 11.13
C ARG A 29 13.74 -0.69 12.02
N PHE A 30 15.04 -0.91 12.10
CA PHE A 30 15.60 -1.76 13.14
C PHE A 30 15.77 -0.97 14.44
N ASP A 31 15.45 -1.58 15.58
CA ASP A 31 15.81 -1.06 16.89
C ASP A 31 17.25 -1.46 17.30
N ARG A 32 17.66 -1.06 18.51
CA ARG A 32 19.02 -1.35 19.01
C ARG A 32 19.27 -2.84 19.22
N GLU A 33 18.20 -3.61 19.41
CA GLU A 33 18.24 -5.05 19.59
C GLU A 33 18.14 -5.80 18.25
N GLY A 34 18.10 -5.08 17.11
CA GLY A 34 18.02 -5.67 15.77
C GLY A 34 16.64 -6.18 15.39
N ARG A 35 15.58 -5.80 16.12
CA ARG A 35 14.20 -6.16 15.79
C ARG A 35 13.63 -5.17 14.79
N LEU A 36 12.82 -5.68 13.87
CA LEU A 36 12.11 -4.85 12.89
C LEU A 36 10.88 -4.22 13.56
N VAL A 37 10.89 -2.90 13.70
CA VAL A 37 9.80 -2.10 14.25
C VAL A 37 9.02 -1.46 13.12
N TYR A 38 7.72 -1.69 13.07
CA TYR A 38 6.80 -1.04 12.13
C TYR A 38 6.52 0.40 12.55
N GLU A 39 6.63 1.33 11.60
CA GLU A 39 6.51 2.78 11.82
C GLU A 39 5.36 3.40 11.01
N GLY A 40 4.72 2.64 10.12
CA GLY A 40 3.56 3.12 9.35
C GLY A 40 3.59 2.70 7.90
N ARG A 41 2.92 3.49 7.06
CA ARG A 41 2.80 3.28 5.61
C ARG A 41 3.38 4.49 4.87
N VAL A 42 3.96 4.25 3.70
CA VAL A 42 4.34 5.35 2.77
C VAL A 42 3.19 5.78 1.86
N ASP A 43 2.13 4.99 1.79
CA ASP A 43 0.94 5.25 0.98
C ASP A 43 -0.31 5.30 1.86
N ASP A 44 -1.44 5.65 1.25
CA ASP A 44 -2.71 5.88 1.94
C ASP A 44 -3.40 4.59 2.39
N GLN A 45 -2.81 3.42 2.16
CA GLN A 45 -3.39 2.16 2.58
C GLN A 45 -3.47 2.08 4.10
N ILE A 46 -4.61 1.62 4.62
CA ILE A 46 -4.86 1.53 6.06
C ILE A 46 -5.13 0.10 6.51
N LYS A 47 -4.90 -0.17 7.81
CA LYS A 47 -5.28 -1.42 8.45
C LYS A 47 -6.38 -1.17 9.47
N ILE A 48 -7.56 -1.73 9.24
CA ILE A 48 -8.69 -1.67 10.18
C ILE A 48 -8.99 -3.09 10.64
N ARG A 49 -8.85 -3.39 11.94
CA ARG A 49 -9.14 -4.72 12.52
C ARG A 49 -8.44 -5.89 11.78
N GLY A 50 -7.21 -5.68 11.32
CA GLY A 50 -6.43 -6.66 10.56
C GLY A 50 -6.75 -6.72 9.06
N PHE A 51 -7.76 -5.99 8.58
CA PHE A 51 -8.09 -5.89 7.16
C PHE A 51 -7.26 -4.79 6.49
N ARG A 52 -6.65 -5.13 5.35
CA ARG A 52 -6.02 -4.18 4.44
C ARG A 52 -7.10 -3.49 3.63
N VAL A 53 -7.20 -2.18 3.77
CA VAL A 53 -8.15 -1.33 3.04
C VAL A 53 -7.36 -0.30 2.24
N GLU A 54 -7.74 -0.13 0.97
CA GLU A 54 -7.18 0.87 0.08
C GLU A 54 -8.24 2.00 -0.06
N PRO A 55 -8.08 3.16 0.60
CA PRO A 55 -9.08 4.23 0.57
C PRO A 55 -9.45 4.66 -0.86
N GLY A 56 -8.48 4.74 -1.76
CA GLY A 56 -8.71 5.08 -3.17
C GLY A 56 -9.60 4.08 -3.93
N GLU A 57 -9.60 2.79 -3.56
CA GLU A 57 -10.55 1.82 -4.13
C GLU A 57 -11.98 2.11 -3.65
N THR A 58 -12.13 2.49 -2.39
CA THR A 58 -13.42 2.87 -1.81
C THR A 58 -13.94 4.17 -2.44
N GLU A 59 -13.07 5.17 -2.61
CA GLU A 59 -13.40 6.42 -3.33
C GLU A 59 -13.83 6.16 -4.77
N ALA A 60 -13.07 5.34 -5.52
CA ALA A 60 -13.41 4.97 -6.88
C ALA A 60 -14.78 4.26 -6.96
N ALA A 61 -15.07 3.37 -6.01
CA ALA A 61 -16.37 2.72 -5.92
C ALA A 61 -17.51 3.72 -5.66
N LEU A 62 -17.32 4.70 -4.77
CA LEU A 62 -18.30 5.75 -4.49
C LEU A 62 -18.59 6.62 -5.72
N LEU A 63 -17.57 6.92 -6.51
CA LEU A 63 -17.70 7.71 -7.75
C LEU A 63 -18.46 6.99 -8.87
N THR A 64 -18.73 5.68 -8.75
CA THR A 64 -19.60 4.97 -9.71
C THR A 64 -21.07 5.35 -9.58
N HIS A 65 -21.48 5.96 -8.46
CA HIS A 65 -22.87 6.34 -8.24
C HIS A 65 -23.20 7.65 -9.00
N PRO A 66 -24.23 7.69 -9.87
CA PRO A 66 -24.48 8.83 -10.79
C PRO A 66 -24.68 10.20 -10.14
N ARG A 67 -25.05 10.24 -8.86
CA ARG A 67 -25.25 11.47 -8.08
C ARG A 67 -24.04 11.91 -7.24
N VAL A 68 -22.92 11.18 -7.30
CA VAL A 68 -21.71 11.48 -6.53
C VAL A 68 -20.68 12.11 -7.45
N THR A 69 -20.37 13.38 -7.24
CA THR A 69 -19.37 14.10 -8.05
C THR A 69 -17.96 14.00 -7.46
N GLN A 70 -17.84 13.89 -6.14
CA GLN A 70 -16.56 13.79 -5.42
C GLN A 70 -16.73 12.89 -4.19
N ALA A 71 -15.66 12.16 -3.84
CA ALA A 71 -15.59 11.32 -2.65
C ALA A 71 -14.19 11.41 -2.05
N VAL A 72 -14.10 11.37 -0.72
CA VAL A 72 -12.85 11.25 0.03
C VAL A 72 -13.05 10.30 1.20
N VAL A 73 -12.07 9.43 1.46
CA VAL A 73 -12.08 8.48 2.57
C VAL A 73 -10.95 8.83 3.53
N THR A 74 -11.31 9.12 4.78
CA THR A 74 -10.35 9.48 5.84
C THR A 74 -10.46 8.52 7.02
N VAL A 75 -9.42 8.46 7.85
CA VAL A 75 -9.40 7.71 9.11
C VAL A 75 -9.34 8.70 10.26
N HIS A 76 -10.14 8.45 11.30
CA HIS A 76 -10.17 9.20 12.55
C HIS A 76 -9.58 8.39 13.71
#